data_AF-A0A7S1C7D0-F1
#
_entry.id   AF-A0A7S1C7D0-F1
#
_cell.length_a   1.000
_cell.length_b   1.000
_cell.length_c   1.000
_cell.angle_alpha   90.00
_cell.angle_beta   90.00
_cell.angle_gamma   90.00
#
_symmetry.space_group_name_H-M   'P 1'
#
loop_
_entity.id
_entity.type
_entity.pdbx_description
1 polymer ?
#
loop_
_entity_poly.entity_id
_entity_poly.type
_entity_poly.pdbx_seq_one_letter_code
_entity_poly.pdbx_strand_id
1 'polypeptide(L)'
;MKKHTTAKALMDASYNRYAFNDDNLPRWFQDDEQRHFRPQLPITKEEVQAIKDRFRDIVARPIHKVAEARARKRRRVETRMEAAKKKATVIAAQEDMGEREKARAIAKAYKRAELKRPSAVKVISRAGHRVGSTAGKDSKKGGKVKFVDARMRSDQRGIDRARARSTGKGKGKKGKKGKK
;
A
#
# COMPACT_ATOMS: atom_id res chain seq x y z
N MET A 1 16.60 10.32 13.49
CA MET A 1 16.96 11.11 14.69
C MET A 1 16.46 12.52 14.47
N LYS A 2 15.56 13.00 15.33
CA LYS A 2 15.09 14.39 15.30
C LYS A 2 16.32 15.29 15.32
N LYS A 3 16.50 16.15 14.31
CA LYS A 3 17.67 17.04 14.17
C LYS A 3 17.75 18.16 15.23
N HIS A 4 16.95 18.08 16.29
CA HIS A 4 16.69 19.20 17.22
C HIS A 4 16.82 18.85 18.71
N THR A 5 17.32 17.67 19.09
CA THR A 5 17.61 17.39 20.51
C THR A 5 19.06 17.75 20.80
N THR A 6 19.26 18.82 21.58
CA THR A 6 20.57 19.18 22.13
C THR A 6 20.98 18.18 23.21
N ALA A 7 22.27 18.08 23.52
CA ALA A 7 22.76 17.21 24.59
C ALA A 7 22.07 17.51 25.94
N LYS A 8 21.82 18.79 26.23
CA LYS A 8 21.06 19.23 27.42
C LYS A 8 19.63 18.68 27.44
N ALA A 9 18.91 18.73 26.30
CA ALA A 9 17.56 18.19 26.23
C ALA A 9 17.51 16.65 26.43
N LEU A 10 18.58 15.94 26.06
CA LEU A 10 18.70 14.50 26.36
C LEU A 10 18.96 14.23 27.84
N MET A 11 19.80 15.06 28.49
CA MET A 11 20.01 15.01 29.94
C MET A 11 18.72 15.30 30.70
N ASP A 12 17.99 16.35 30.33
CA ASP A 12 16.72 16.70 30.97
C ASP A 12 15.68 15.57 30.82
N ALA A 13 15.64 14.92 29.66
CA ALA A 13 14.76 13.76 29.42
C ALA A 13 15.15 12.50 30.21
N SER A 14 16.40 12.42 30.68
CA SER A 14 16.86 11.30 31.52
C SER A 14 16.29 11.39 32.94
N TYR A 15 15.95 12.59 33.41
CA TYR A 15 15.22 12.78 34.66
C TYR A 15 13.72 12.53 34.44
N ASN A 16 13.28 11.30 34.70
CA ASN A 16 11.88 10.93 34.55
C ASN A 16 11.47 9.90 35.62
N ARG A 17 10.16 9.67 35.76
CA ARG A 17 9.62 8.65 36.66
C ARG A 17 10.20 7.24 36.42
N TYR A 18 10.69 6.99 35.20
CA TYR A 18 11.22 5.70 34.76
C TYR A 18 12.73 5.52 35.00
N ALA A 19 13.38 6.43 35.74
CA ALA A 19 14.82 6.44 35.98
C ALA A 19 15.18 5.87 37.36
N PHE A 20 14.83 4.61 37.61
CA PHE A 20 15.28 3.86 38.80
C PHE A 20 16.58 3.11 38.48
N ASN A 21 17.59 3.23 39.35
CA ASN A 21 18.90 2.61 39.22
C ASN A 21 19.21 1.75 40.46
N ASP A 22 18.24 0.94 40.90
CA ASP A 22 18.46 0.06 42.04
C ASP A 22 19.29 -1.16 41.59
N ASP A 23 20.38 -1.44 42.30
CA ASP A 23 21.27 -2.57 42.03
C ASP A 23 20.88 -3.79 42.90
N ASN A 24 21.18 -5.01 42.42
CA ASN A 24 20.95 -6.30 43.11
C ASN A 24 19.49 -6.75 43.32
N LEU A 25 18.61 -6.55 42.33
CA LEU A 25 17.24 -7.05 42.38
C LEU A 25 17.10 -8.47 41.83
N PRO A 26 16.12 -9.26 42.32
CA PRO A 26 15.80 -10.55 41.74
C PRO A 26 15.44 -10.44 40.25
N ARG A 27 15.90 -11.41 39.45
CA ARG A 27 15.68 -11.42 37.99
C ARG A 27 14.20 -11.33 37.59
N TRP A 28 13.32 -11.99 38.35
CA TRP A 28 11.88 -11.97 38.08
C TRP A 28 11.28 -10.55 38.22
N PHE A 29 11.82 -9.74 39.14
CA PHE A 29 11.38 -8.37 39.36
C PHE A 29 11.89 -7.47 38.24
N GLN A 30 13.16 -7.62 37.84
CA GLN A 30 13.73 -6.87 36.70
C GLN A 30 13.01 -7.17 35.38
N ASP A 31 12.67 -8.44 35.12
CA ASP A 31 11.95 -8.84 33.90
C ASP A 31 10.53 -8.24 33.87
N ASP A 32 9.88 -8.11 35.03
CA ASP A 32 8.54 -7.52 35.16
C ASP A 32 8.59 -5.98 35.03
N GLU A 33 9.56 -5.35 35.69
CA GLU A 33 9.82 -3.91 35.62
C GLU A 33 10.15 -3.48 34.19
N GLN A 34 11.03 -4.20 33.48
CA GLN A 34 11.37 -3.88 32.09
C GLN A 34 10.18 -3.94 31.13
N ARG A 35 9.14 -4.73 31.43
CA ARG A 35 7.94 -4.81 30.58
C ARG A 35 7.00 -3.65 30.80
N HIS A 36 6.78 -3.29 32.07
CA HIS A 36 5.73 -2.34 32.46
C HIS A 36 6.26 -0.91 32.65
N PHE A 37 7.56 -0.75 32.88
CA PHE A 37 8.17 0.50 33.31
C PHE A 37 8.94 1.19 32.18
N ARG A 38 8.26 1.48 31.06
CA ARG A 38 8.86 2.14 29.89
C ARG A 38 8.05 3.35 29.42
N PRO A 39 8.67 4.51 29.18
CA PRO A 39 7.98 5.65 28.60
C PRO A 39 7.56 5.35 27.16
N GLN A 40 6.31 5.68 26.82
CA GLN A 40 5.81 5.61 25.44
C GLN A 40 6.24 6.87 24.68
N LEU A 41 7.39 6.84 24.03
CA LEU A 41 7.85 7.98 23.23
C LEU A 41 7.04 8.10 21.91
N PRO A 42 6.70 9.31 21.47
CA PRO A 42 6.03 9.51 20.18
C PRO A 42 6.99 9.14 19.03
N ILE A 43 6.65 8.06 18.32
CA ILE A 43 7.46 7.48 17.23
C ILE A 43 6.95 7.94 15.87
N THR A 44 7.87 8.32 14.97
CA THR A 44 7.49 8.65 13.59
C THR A 44 7.45 7.41 12.69
N LYS A 45 6.65 7.46 11.61
CA LYS A 45 6.56 6.37 10.62
C LYS A 45 7.92 6.09 9.96
N GLU A 46 8.72 7.13 9.75
CA GLU A 46 10.05 7.04 9.14
C GLU A 46 11.04 6.30 10.04
N GLU A 47 11.03 6.59 11.35
CA GLU A 47 11.87 5.88 12.33
C GLU A 47 11.51 4.40 12.43
N VAL A 48 10.22 4.07 12.43
CA VAL A 48 9.76 2.67 12.42
C VAL A 48 10.20 1.95 11.14
N GLN A 49 10.17 2.64 10.00
CA GLN A 49 10.68 2.07 8.74
C GLN A 49 12.18 1.84 8.81
N ALA A 50 12.97 2.80 9.28
CA ALA A 50 14.41 2.66 9.43
C ALA A 50 14.81 1.53 10.40
N ILE A 51 14.05 1.33 11.48
CA ILE A 51 14.24 0.19 12.39
C ILE A 51 13.94 -1.11 11.66
N LYS A 52 12.81 -1.20 10.95
CA LYS A 52 12.45 -2.38 10.17
C LYS A 52 13.48 -2.70 9.09
N ASP A 53 14.02 -1.68 8.43
CA ASP A 53 15.01 -1.83 7.36
C ASP A 53 16.33 -2.41 7.91
N ARG A 54 16.79 -1.96 9.09
CA ARG A 54 17.95 -2.55 9.77
C ARG A 54 17.78 -4.05 10.03
N PHE A 55 16.57 -4.49 10.41
CA PHE A 55 16.29 -5.91 10.62
C PHE A 55 16.02 -6.68 9.32
N ARG A 56 15.64 -6.00 8.23
CA ARG A 56 15.41 -6.66 6.93
C ARG A 56 16.69 -7.18 6.31
N ASP A 57 17.82 -6.53 6.54
CA ASP A 57 19.11 -6.98 6.02
C ASP A 57 19.55 -8.28 6.70
N ILE A 58 19.28 -8.40 8.01
CA ILE A 58 19.53 -9.61 8.80
C ILE A 58 18.56 -10.74 8.39
N VAL A 59 17.30 -10.41 8.13
CA VAL A 59 16.23 -11.35 7.74
C VAL A 59 16.05 -11.39 6.23
N ALA A 60 17.11 -11.08 5.46
CA ALA A 60 17.04 -11.03 4.00
C ALA A 60 16.37 -12.30 3.48
N ARG A 61 15.31 -12.13 2.68
CA ARG A 61 14.45 -13.24 2.23
C ARG A 61 15.34 -14.28 1.53
N PRO A 62 15.59 -15.47 2.13
CA PRO A 62 16.45 -16.43 1.48
C PRO A 62 15.83 -16.84 0.15
N ILE A 63 16.67 -17.06 -0.87
CA ILE A 63 16.25 -17.35 -2.25
C ILE A 63 15.18 -18.44 -2.27
N HIS A 64 15.35 -19.46 -1.43
CA HIS A 64 14.38 -20.54 -1.20
C HIS A 64 12.98 -20.04 -0.81
N LYS A 65 12.85 -19.14 0.17
CA LYS A 65 11.54 -18.61 0.61
C LYS A 65 10.88 -17.72 -0.44
N VAL A 66 11.66 -17.02 -1.26
CA VAL A 66 11.15 -16.27 -2.41
C VAL A 66 10.59 -17.23 -3.48
N ALA A 67 11.32 -18.29 -3.79
CA ALA A 67 10.88 -19.33 -4.72
C ALA A 67 9.61 -20.03 -4.21
N GLU A 68 9.58 -20.41 -2.94
CA GLU A 68 8.42 -21.03 -2.29
C GLU A 68 7.19 -20.11 -2.33
N ALA A 69 7.37 -18.81 -2.06
CA ALA A 69 6.28 -17.83 -2.16
C ALA A 69 5.77 -17.65 -3.61
N ARG A 70 6.67 -17.67 -4.60
CA ARG A 70 6.29 -17.64 -6.03
C ARG A 70 5.53 -18.91 -6.42
N ALA A 71 6.00 -20.08 -6.01
CA ALA A 71 5.33 -21.36 -6.24
C ALA A 71 3.94 -21.40 -5.61
N ARG A 72 3.79 -20.96 -4.34
CA ARG A 72 2.47 -20.83 -3.68
C ARG A 72 1.52 -19.92 -4.44
N LYS A 73 2.02 -18.79 -4.99
CA LYS A 73 1.19 -17.88 -5.80
C LYS A 73 0.76 -18.53 -7.13
N ARG A 74 1.66 -19.24 -7.81
CA ARG A 74 1.35 -19.99 -9.04
C ARG A 74 0.31 -21.09 -8.78
N ARG A 75 0.54 -21.92 -7.77
CA ARG A 75 -0.38 -22.98 -7.34
C ARG A 75 -1.79 -22.45 -7.08
N ARG A 76 -1.94 -21.33 -6.37
CA ARG A 76 -3.27 -20.71 -6.12
C ARG A 76 -4.00 -20.32 -7.41
N VAL A 77 -3.27 -19.87 -8.43
CA VAL A 77 -3.86 -19.52 -9.74
C VAL A 77 -4.24 -20.79 -10.50
N GLU A 78 -3.34 -21.77 -10.56
CA GLU A 78 -3.57 -23.06 -11.21
C GLU A 78 -4.78 -23.79 -10.60
N THR A 79 -4.86 -23.90 -9.28
CA THR A 79 -6.00 -24.55 -8.59
C THR A 79 -7.33 -23.85 -8.89
N ARG A 80 -7.32 -22.52 -9.07
CA ARG A 80 -8.53 -21.76 -9.42
C ARG A 80 -8.95 -22.04 -10.87
N MET A 81 -7.97 -22.10 -11.78
CA MET A 81 -8.21 -22.43 -13.18
C MET A 81 -8.70 -23.87 -13.34
N GLU A 82 -8.11 -24.83 -12.64
CA GLU A 82 -8.58 -26.22 -12.61
C GLU A 82 -10.01 -26.34 -12.08
N ALA A 83 -10.33 -25.63 -11.00
CA ALA A 83 -11.70 -25.57 -10.49
C ALA A 83 -12.68 -24.96 -11.51
N ALA A 84 -12.27 -23.94 -12.28
CA ALA A 84 -13.08 -23.39 -13.35
C ALA A 84 -13.25 -24.35 -14.53
N LYS A 85 -12.19 -25.09 -14.92
CA LYS A 85 -12.27 -26.14 -15.94
C LYS A 85 -13.26 -27.23 -15.54
N LYS A 86 -13.16 -27.74 -14.30
CA LYS A 86 -14.10 -28.73 -13.74
C LYS A 86 -15.54 -28.22 -13.72
N LYS A 87 -15.76 -26.95 -13.39
CA LYS A 87 -17.10 -26.34 -13.45
C LYS A 87 -17.59 -26.19 -14.89
N ALA A 88 -16.71 -25.84 -15.83
CA ALA A 88 -17.06 -25.72 -17.23
C ALA A 88 -17.46 -27.08 -17.84
N THR A 89 -16.77 -28.17 -17.49
CA THR A 89 -17.13 -29.53 -17.95
C THR A 89 -18.48 -29.97 -17.40
N VAL A 90 -18.76 -29.70 -16.12
CA VAL A 90 -20.07 -29.99 -15.52
C VAL A 90 -21.19 -29.19 -16.19
N ILE A 91 -20.99 -27.89 -16.44
CA ILE A 91 -21.97 -27.03 -17.11
C ILE A 91 -22.22 -27.48 -18.57
N ALA A 92 -21.18 -27.96 -19.26
CA ALA A 92 -21.33 -28.46 -20.62
C ALA A 92 -22.21 -29.72 -20.67
N ALA A 93 -22.04 -30.61 -19.68
CA ALA A 93 -22.77 -31.88 -19.57
C ALA A 93 -24.22 -31.75 -19.06
N GLN A 94 -24.65 -30.58 -18.55
CA GLN A 94 -26.04 -30.38 -18.13
C GLN A 94 -26.97 -30.27 -19.35
N GLU A 95 -27.96 -31.13 -19.47
CA GLU A 95 -28.90 -31.14 -20.61
C GLU A 95 -30.02 -30.10 -20.46
N ASP A 96 -30.35 -29.68 -19.23
CA ASP A 96 -31.46 -28.78 -18.92
C ASP A 96 -31.22 -27.29 -19.28
N MET A 97 -30.02 -26.92 -19.75
CA MET A 97 -29.68 -25.52 -20.09
C MET A 97 -29.55 -25.30 -21.59
N GLY A 98 -30.06 -24.16 -22.08
CA GLY A 98 -29.84 -23.75 -23.47
C GLY A 98 -28.37 -23.44 -23.78
N GLU A 99 -27.92 -23.68 -25.01
CA GLU A 99 -26.51 -23.52 -25.43
C GLU A 99 -25.94 -22.12 -25.16
N ARG A 100 -26.74 -21.08 -25.38
CA ARG A 100 -26.38 -19.68 -25.11
C ARG A 100 -26.16 -19.43 -23.62
N GLU A 101 -26.91 -20.11 -22.77
CA GLU A 101 -26.80 -19.99 -21.32
C GLU A 101 -25.59 -20.77 -20.79
N LYS A 102 -25.32 -21.97 -21.34
CA LYS A 102 -24.09 -22.72 -21.10
C LYS A 102 -22.85 -21.88 -21.41
N ALA A 103 -22.80 -21.24 -22.59
CA ALA A 103 -21.69 -20.39 -22.99
C ALA A 103 -21.47 -19.21 -22.01
N ARG A 104 -22.55 -18.55 -21.57
CA ARG A 104 -22.49 -17.46 -20.58
C ARG A 104 -22.02 -17.96 -19.21
N ALA A 105 -22.50 -19.12 -18.77
CA ALA A 105 -22.12 -19.72 -17.50
C ALA A 105 -20.64 -20.16 -17.48
N ILE A 106 -20.16 -20.75 -18.58
CA ILE A 106 -18.75 -21.10 -18.78
C ILE A 106 -17.87 -19.84 -18.76
N ALA A 107 -18.24 -18.80 -19.51
CA ALA A 107 -17.51 -17.54 -19.52
C ALA A 107 -17.44 -16.90 -18.12
N LYS A 108 -18.53 -16.99 -17.34
CA LYS A 108 -18.59 -16.51 -15.95
C LYS A 108 -17.69 -17.32 -15.01
N ALA A 109 -17.59 -18.64 -15.20
CA ALA A 109 -16.69 -19.50 -14.43
C ALA A 109 -15.21 -19.14 -14.65
N TYR A 110 -14.80 -18.96 -15.91
CA TYR A 110 -13.43 -18.54 -16.25
C TYR A 110 -13.11 -17.12 -15.77
N LYS A 111 -14.03 -16.16 -15.94
CA LYS A 111 -13.85 -14.77 -15.46
C LYS A 111 -13.68 -14.66 -13.93
N ARG A 112 -14.19 -15.64 -13.17
CA ARG A 112 -14.00 -15.72 -11.72
C ARG A 112 -12.64 -16.32 -11.33
N ALA A 113 -12.10 -17.22 -12.14
CA ALA A 113 -10.78 -17.81 -11.90
C ALA A 113 -9.62 -16.91 -12.36
N GLU A 114 -9.88 -16.00 -13.30
CA GLU A 114 -8.90 -15.03 -13.78
C GLU A 114 -8.38 -14.11 -12.66
N LEU A 115 -7.05 -13.94 -12.60
CA LEU A 115 -6.42 -13.05 -11.63
C LEU A 115 -6.62 -11.59 -12.06
N LYS A 116 -7.57 -10.89 -11.41
CA LYS A 116 -7.82 -9.47 -11.67
C LYS A 116 -6.58 -8.64 -11.35
N ARG A 117 -6.00 -8.01 -12.37
CA ARG A 117 -5.01 -6.94 -12.18
C ARG A 117 -5.75 -5.73 -11.57
N PRO A 118 -5.13 -4.99 -10.63
CA PRO A 118 -5.76 -3.77 -10.11
C PRO A 118 -6.03 -2.83 -11.28
N SER A 119 -7.30 -2.51 -11.51
CA SER A 119 -7.69 -1.61 -12.60
C SER A 119 -7.18 -0.20 -12.31
N ALA A 120 -6.71 0.48 -13.36
CA ALA A 120 -6.32 1.87 -13.28
C ALA A 120 -7.50 2.72 -12.83
N VAL A 121 -7.24 3.67 -11.93
CA VAL A 121 -8.27 4.62 -11.48
C VAL A 121 -8.58 5.55 -12.64
N LYS A 122 -9.82 5.52 -13.14
CA LYS A 122 -10.26 6.43 -14.20
C LYS A 122 -10.51 7.81 -13.57
N VAL A 123 -9.74 8.80 -13.99
CA VAL A 123 -9.91 10.20 -13.59
C VAL A 123 -10.87 10.86 -14.56
N ILE A 124 -12.05 11.25 -14.08
CA ILE A 124 -13.06 11.93 -14.89
C ILE A 124 -13.19 13.37 -14.37
N SER A 125 -13.12 14.35 -15.26
CA SER A 125 -13.66 15.69 -15.02
C SER A 125 -14.96 15.85 -15.78
N ARG A 126 -15.97 16.43 -15.14
CA ARG A 126 -17.14 16.95 -15.84
C ARG A 126 -17.14 18.46 -15.70
N ALA A 127 -17.45 19.16 -16.79
CA ALA A 127 -17.69 20.59 -16.77
C ALA A 127 -19.12 20.86 -16.28
N GLY A 128 -19.28 21.76 -15.31
CA GLY A 128 -20.59 22.27 -14.86
C GLY A 128 -21.23 21.60 -13.63
N HIS A 129 -22.33 22.22 -13.16
CA HIS A 129 -23.11 21.96 -11.93
C HIS A 129 -23.75 20.55 -11.79
N ARG A 130 -23.27 19.52 -12.49
CA ARG A 130 -23.79 18.12 -12.39
C ARG A 130 -22.89 17.21 -11.54
N VAL A 131 -22.17 17.77 -10.57
CA VAL A 131 -21.22 17.04 -9.71
C VAL A 131 -21.95 16.20 -8.64
N GLY A 132 -23.13 16.63 -8.18
CA GLY A 132 -23.86 15.96 -7.10
C GLY A 132 -24.72 14.75 -7.50
N SER A 133 -25.36 14.75 -8.68
CA SER A 133 -26.47 13.81 -8.94
C SER A 133 -26.07 12.45 -9.52
N THR A 134 -24.82 12.27 -9.96
CA THR A 134 -24.41 11.04 -10.70
C THR A 134 -23.07 10.45 -10.28
N ALA A 135 -22.43 10.95 -9.22
CA ALA A 135 -21.20 10.39 -8.67
C ALA A 135 -21.31 8.88 -8.35
N GLY A 136 -22.51 8.40 -8.00
CA GLY A 136 -22.80 6.98 -7.76
C GLY A 136 -23.16 6.15 -8.99
N LYS A 137 -23.39 6.74 -10.17
CA LYS A 137 -23.88 5.99 -11.35
C LYS A 137 -22.76 5.40 -12.21
N ASP A 138 -21.62 6.09 -12.29
CA ASP A 138 -20.43 5.61 -13.02
C ASP A 138 -19.59 4.62 -12.20
N SER A 139 -19.67 4.68 -10.85
CA SER A 139 -19.07 3.68 -9.96
C SER A 139 -19.79 2.32 -10.00
N LYS A 140 -21.07 2.28 -10.41
CA LYS A 140 -21.86 1.05 -10.56
C LYS A 140 -21.29 0.08 -11.61
N LYS A 141 -20.45 0.53 -12.56
CA LYS A 141 -19.74 -0.33 -13.52
C LYS A 141 -18.40 -0.88 -12.98
N GLY A 142 -18.21 -0.91 -11.66
CA GLY A 142 -17.15 -1.69 -10.98
C GLY A 142 -15.71 -1.18 -11.17
N GLY A 143 -15.53 -0.02 -11.82
CA GLY A 143 -14.25 0.65 -11.91
C GLY A 143 -14.04 1.61 -10.75
N LYS A 144 -12.82 1.67 -10.21
CA LYS A 144 -12.43 2.75 -9.29
C LYS A 144 -12.41 4.05 -10.10
N VAL A 145 -13.43 4.89 -9.94
CA VAL A 145 -13.52 6.21 -10.59
C VAL A 145 -13.18 7.26 -9.55
N LYS A 146 -12.20 8.12 -9.83
CA LYS A 146 -11.92 9.32 -9.04
C LYS A 146 -12.43 10.52 -9.81
N PHE A 147 -13.48 11.15 -9.31
CA PHE A 147 -13.96 12.41 -9.87
C PHE A 147 -13.00 13.52 -9.44
N VAL A 148 -12.52 14.32 -10.40
CA VAL A 148 -11.55 15.39 -10.12
C VAL A 148 -12.05 16.69 -10.74
N ASP A 149 -12.31 17.67 -9.88
CA ASP A 149 -12.69 19.03 -10.25
C ASP A 149 -11.48 19.92 -10.57
N ALA A 150 -11.69 21.08 -11.18
CA ALA A 150 -10.65 22.03 -11.60
C ALA A 150 -9.73 22.46 -10.46
N ARG A 151 -10.27 22.75 -9.26
CA ARG A 151 -9.46 23.07 -8.07
C ARG A 151 -8.56 21.90 -7.66
N MET A 152 -9.12 20.69 -7.56
CA MET A 152 -8.36 19.49 -7.22
C MET A 152 -7.25 19.17 -8.25
N ARG A 153 -7.46 19.47 -9.53
CA ARG A 153 -6.40 19.39 -10.56
C ARG A 153 -5.31 20.43 -10.35
N SER A 154 -5.69 21.66 -10.02
CA SER A 154 -4.75 22.75 -9.75
C SER A 154 -3.87 22.42 -8.54
N ASP A 155 -4.48 21.98 -7.45
CA ASP A 155 -3.80 21.64 -6.19
C ASP A 155 -2.84 20.47 -6.40
N GLN A 156 -3.28 19.41 -7.10
CA GLN A 156 -2.41 18.28 -7.42
C GLN A 156 -1.21 18.72 -8.28
N ARG A 157 -1.42 19.57 -9.29
CA ARG A 157 -0.31 20.15 -10.09
C ARG A 157 0.62 21.02 -9.24
N GLY A 158 0.11 21.70 -8.23
CA GLY A 158 0.90 22.47 -7.26
C GLY A 158 1.79 21.56 -6.43
N ILE A 159 1.21 20.50 -5.86
CA ILE A 159 1.91 19.47 -5.07
C ILE A 159 2.98 18.78 -5.92
N ASP A 160 2.64 18.40 -7.16
CA ASP A 160 3.57 17.73 -8.06
C ASP A 160 4.75 18.64 -8.44
N ARG A 161 4.52 19.95 -8.67
CA ARG A 161 5.57 20.94 -8.88
C ARG A 161 6.46 21.12 -7.64
N ALA A 162 5.87 21.18 -6.45
CA ALA A 162 6.62 21.27 -5.20
C ALA A 162 7.49 20.03 -4.98
N ARG A 163 6.95 18.84 -5.25
CA ARG A 163 7.67 17.56 -5.18
C ARG A 163 8.79 17.46 -6.22
N ALA A 164 8.57 17.93 -7.44
CA ALA A 164 9.61 17.98 -8.46
C ALA A 164 10.76 18.92 -8.08
N ARG A 165 10.45 20.04 -7.39
CA ARG A 165 11.45 20.93 -6.81
C ARG A 165 12.23 20.28 -5.67
N SER A 166 11.57 19.57 -4.76
CA SER A 166 12.23 18.92 -3.62
C SER A 166 13.11 17.72 -4.03
N THR A 167 12.77 17.04 -5.12
CA THR A 167 13.52 15.87 -5.65
C THR A 167 14.64 16.24 -6.63
N GLY A 168 14.98 17.52 -6.80
CA GLY A 168 16.10 17.98 -7.63
C GLY A 168 15.90 17.88 -9.15
N LYS A 169 14.81 17.24 -9.62
CA LYS A 169 14.50 17.07 -11.06
C LYS A 169 14.06 18.35 -11.78
N GLY A 170 13.91 19.47 -11.05
CA GLY A 170 13.36 20.73 -11.58
C GLY A 170 14.35 21.71 -12.22
N LYS A 171 15.67 21.45 -12.22
CA LYS A 171 16.65 22.34 -12.88
C LYS A 171 16.94 21.88 -14.32
N GLY A 172 15.91 21.90 -15.16
CA GLY A 172 16.09 21.86 -16.62
C GLY A 172 16.57 23.23 -17.12
N LYS A 173 17.76 23.26 -17.75
CA LYS A 173 18.39 24.39 -18.46
C LYS A 173 17.37 25.40 -19.01
N LYS A 174 17.31 26.61 -18.44
CA LYS A 174 16.76 27.78 -19.14
C LYS A 174 17.75 28.15 -20.24
N GLY A 175 17.28 28.10 -21.48
CA GLY A 175 18.05 28.38 -22.68
C GLY A 175 18.75 29.74 -22.63
N LYS A 176 20.04 29.72 -22.98
CA LYS A 176 20.84 30.91 -23.28
C LYS A 176 20.27 31.50 -24.58
N LYS A 177 19.42 32.52 -24.46
CA LYS A 177 18.96 33.31 -25.62
C LYS A 177 20.17 33.94 -26.29
N GLY A 178 20.29 33.76 -27.60
CA GLY A 178 21.36 34.29 -28.44
C GLY A 178 21.49 35.81 -28.32
N LYS A 179 22.74 36.26 -28.26
CA LYS A 179 23.13 37.64 -28.49
C LYS A 179 23.28 37.79 -30.00
N LYS A 180 22.48 38.68 -30.61
CA LYS A 180 22.88 39.38 -31.82
C LYS A 180 24.04 40.32 -31.47
#